data_AF-A0AA36HBK6-F1
#
_entry.id   AF-A0AA36HBK6-F1
#
_cell.length_a   1.000
_cell.length_b   1.000
_cell.length_c   1.000
_cell.angle_alpha   90.00
_cell.angle_beta   90.00
_cell.angle_gamma   90.00
#
_symmetry.space_group_name_H-M   'P 1'
#
loop_
_entity.id
_entity.type
_entity.pdbx_description
1 polymer ?
#
loop_
_entity_poly.entity_id
_entity_poly.type
_entity_poly.pdbx_seq_one_letter_code
_entity_poly.pdbx_strand_id
1 'polypeptide(L)'
;MDQQERKERFNETLAGRVMSEYIRIINIPIRMKKDLDLLMDDIKNLLGYDRSEDRTPFSWPRPFGVGSTTMGITRYNNENGTKILIMQEQTTRQTDLNRLCLLLRIQIKECYQNAKKRAPEIRIRHNKVEINGVGTYDPVVLCHRLKWKVPEWHGTPLEELMDLRSKKEQEAGSLVLGDLALPGLTAEEQAEERMLQANKETLQLTITSQ
;
A
#
# COMPACT_ATOMS: atom_id res chain seq x y z
N MET A 1 -16.99 -14.92 -19.03
CA MET A 1 -16.47 -13.70 -18.37
C MET A 1 -15.19 -13.33 -19.09
N ASP A 2 -15.13 -12.12 -19.65
CA ASP A 2 -13.98 -11.64 -20.43
C ASP A 2 -12.75 -11.39 -19.52
N GLN A 3 -11.54 -11.53 -20.06
CA GLN A 3 -10.31 -11.38 -19.25
C GLN A 3 -10.12 -9.94 -18.77
N GLN A 4 -10.59 -8.97 -19.54
CA GLN A 4 -10.50 -7.55 -19.21
C GLN A 4 -11.41 -7.18 -18.02
N GLU A 5 -12.67 -7.64 -18.06
CA GLU A 5 -13.64 -7.42 -16.98
C GLU A 5 -13.17 -8.05 -15.65
N ARG A 6 -12.47 -9.19 -15.72
CA ARG A 6 -11.86 -9.84 -14.55
C ARG A 6 -10.73 -9.01 -13.95
N LYS A 7 -9.88 -8.44 -14.79
CA LYS A 7 -8.77 -7.56 -14.37
C LYS A 7 -9.31 -6.31 -13.68
N GLU A 8 -10.39 -5.73 -14.20
CA GLU A 8 -11.04 -4.55 -13.63
C GLU A 8 -11.65 -4.86 -12.26
N ARG A 9 -12.45 -5.94 -12.13
CA ARG A 9 -13.00 -6.36 -10.83
C ARG A 9 -11.92 -6.69 -9.80
N PHE A 10 -10.82 -7.30 -10.22
CA PHE A 10 -9.69 -7.60 -9.34
C PHE A 10 -9.02 -6.30 -8.85
N ASN A 11 -8.79 -5.35 -9.76
CA ASN A 11 -8.23 -4.05 -9.42
C ASN A 11 -9.16 -3.25 -8.48
N GLU A 12 -10.47 -3.28 -8.70
CA GLU A 12 -11.45 -2.66 -7.80
C GLU A 12 -11.44 -3.31 -6.41
N THR A 13 -11.36 -4.64 -6.36
CA THR A 13 -11.29 -5.40 -5.10
C THR A 13 -9.99 -5.11 -4.34
N LEU A 14 -8.86 -5.03 -5.04
CA LEU A 14 -7.57 -4.67 -4.45
C LEU A 14 -7.53 -3.22 -3.98
N ALA A 15 -8.04 -2.29 -4.80
CA ALA A 15 -8.06 -0.87 -4.47
C ALA A 15 -8.94 -0.57 -3.24
N GLY A 16 -9.97 -1.37 -2.99
CA GLY A 16 -10.84 -1.26 -1.82
C GLY A 16 -10.35 -1.97 -0.56
N ARG A 17 -9.30 -2.80 -0.62
CA ARG A 17 -8.86 -3.64 0.52
C ARG A 17 -7.55 -3.16 1.13
N VAL A 18 -7.51 -3.17 2.47
CA VAL A 18 -6.33 -2.88 3.29
C VAL A 18 -5.32 -4.04 3.29
N MET A 19 -5.82 -5.27 3.09
CA MET A 19 -5.04 -6.51 3.15
C MET A 19 -5.27 -7.34 1.88
N SER A 20 -4.18 -7.79 1.27
CA SER A 20 -4.17 -8.86 0.27
C SER A 20 -4.15 -10.20 0.99
N GLU A 21 -5.10 -11.06 0.66
CA GLU A 21 -5.16 -12.43 1.19
C GLU A 21 -4.65 -13.36 0.09
N TYR A 22 -3.70 -14.22 0.42
CA TYR A 22 -3.25 -15.26 -0.49
C TYR A 22 -3.00 -16.57 0.24
N ILE A 23 -3.06 -17.65 -0.53
CA ILE A 23 -2.91 -19.01 0.00
C ILE A 23 -1.54 -19.50 -0.36
N ARG A 24 -0.78 -19.89 0.65
CA ARG A 24 0.54 -20.48 0.50
C ARG A 24 0.47 -21.96 0.86
N ILE A 25 0.77 -22.81 -0.12
CA ILE A 25 0.91 -24.24 0.09
C ILE A 25 2.38 -24.53 0.39
N ILE A 26 2.69 -24.92 1.62
CA ILE A 26 4.06 -25.16 2.08
C ILE A 26 4.47 -26.61 1.81
N ASN A 27 3.55 -27.55 2.03
CA ASN A 27 3.85 -28.97 1.90
C ASN A 27 2.69 -29.73 1.25
N ILE A 28 3.03 -30.53 0.26
CA ILE A 28 2.16 -31.52 -0.38
C ILE A 28 2.87 -32.87 -0.28
N PRO A 29 2.31 -33.87 0.43
CA PRO A 29 2.87 -35.20 0.51
C PRO A 29 3.09 -35.83 -0.86
N ILE A 30 4.18 -36.57 -1.02
CA ILE A 30 4.59 -37.21 -2.30
C ILE A 30 3.49 -38.12 -2.86
N ARG A 31 2.68 -38.73 -1.99
CA ARG A 31 1.57 -39.61 -2.39
C ARG A 31 0.47 -38.87 -3.17
N MET A 32 0.25 -37.58 -2.87
CA MET A 32 -0.75 -36.74 -3.56
C MET A 32 -0.22 -36.09 -4.83
N LYS A 33 1.10 -36.10 -5.05
CA LYS A 33 1.70 -35.53 -6.27
C LYS A 33 1.45 -36.38 -7.52
N LYS A 34 1.09 -37.66 -7.35
CA LYS A 34 0.83 -38.58 -8.47
C LYS A 34 -0.44 -38.21 -9.23
N ASP A 35 -1.44 -37.65 -8.53
CA ASP A 35 -2.72 -37.25 -9.11
C ASP A 35 -2.92 -35.74 -8.93
N LEU A 36 -2.07 -34.95 -9.59
CA LEU A 36 -2.09 -33.49 -9.50
C LEU A 36 -3.47 -32.91 -9.89
N ASP A 37 -4.13 -33.49 -10.89
CA ASP A 37 -5.44 -33.00 -11.34
C ASP A 37 -6.53 -33.18 -10.29
N LEU A 38 -6.52 -34.31 -9.58
CA LEU A 38 -7.43 -34.57 -8.46
C LEU A 38 -7.15 -33.62 -7.29
N LEU A 39 -5.87 -33.42 -6.96
CA LEU A 39 -5.47 -32.46 -5.93
C LEU A 39 -5.92 -31.03 -6.27
N MET A 40 -5.78 -30.61 -7.53
CA MET A 40 -6.21 -29.29 -7.98
C MET A 40 -7.73 -29.16 -7.93
N ASP A 41 -8.47 -30.23 -8.23
CA ASP A 41 -9.92 -30.27 -8.11
C ASP A 41 -10.41 -30.22 -6.66
N ASP A 42 -9.73 -30.91 -5.75
CA ASP A 42 -10.00 -30.85 -4.31
C ASP A 42 -9.73 -29.44 -3.76
N ILE A 43 -8.64 -28.81 -4.18
CA ILE A 43 -8.34 -27.42 -3.81
C ILE A 43 -9.39 -26.46 -4.38
N LYS A 44 -9.86 -26.64 -5.62
CA LYS A 44 -10.95 -25.80 -6.18
C LYS A 44 -12.22 -25.89 -5.32
N ASN A 45 -12.61 -27.11 -4.97
CA ASN A 45 -13.79 -27.38 -4.14
C ASN A 45 -13.61 -26.80 -2.73
N LEU A 46 -12.42 -26.97 -2.14
CA LEU A 46 -12.06 -26.43 -0.83
C LEU A 46 -12.10 -24.90 -0.80
N LEU A 47 -11.70 -24.25 -1.89
CA LEU A 47 -11.68 -22.79 -2.02
C LEU A 47 -13.00 -22.21 -2.53
N GLY A 48 -14.02 -23.04 -2.77
CA GLY A 48 -15.35 -22.60 -3.19
C GLY A 48 -15.42 -22.07 -4.62
N TYR A 49 -14.54 -22.51 -5.52
CA TYR A 49 -14.67 -22.18 -6.95
C TYR A 49 -15.87 -22.93 -7.55
N ASP A 50 -16.89 -22.20 -8.01
CA ASP A 50 -18.01 -22.79 -8.73
C ASP A 50 -17.59 -23.18 -10.16
N ARG A 51 -17.67 -24.47 -10.46
CA ARG A 51 -17.35 -25.04 -11.78
C ARG A 51 -18.30 -24.56 -12.88
N SER A 52 -19.51 -24.12 -12.52
CA SER A 52 -20.53 -23.70 -13.48
C SER A 52 -20.29 -22.28 -14.03
N GLU A 53 -19.75 -21.38 -13.20
CA GLU A 53 -19.51 -19.99 -13.58
C GLU A 53 -18.07 -19.72 -14.07
N ASP A 54 -17.09 -20.54 -13.65
CA ASP A 54 -15.68 -20.32 -13.99
C ASP A 54 -15.07 -21.41 -14.86
N ARG A 55 -14.88 -21.11 -16.15
CA ARG A 55 -14.20 -22.00 -17.11
C ARG A 55 -12.68 -22.06 -16.93
N THR A 56 -12.07 -21.13 -16.17
CA THR A 56 -10.61 -21.07 -15.96
C THR A 56 -10.24 -20.78 -14.50
N PRO A 57 -10.47 -21.72 -13.57
CA PRO A 57 -10.08 -21.57 -12.16
C PRO A 57 -8.56 -21.32 -12.05
N PHE A 58 -8.14 -20.57 -11.02
CA PHE A 58 -6.75 -20.16 -10.75
C PHE A 58 -6.10 -19.20 -11.77
N SER A 59 -6.76 -18.89 -12.89
CA SER A 59 -6.23 -17.91 -13.86
C SER A 59 -6.17 -16.48 -13.30
N TRP A 60 -7.02 -16.16 -12.32
CA TRP A 60 -7.06 -14.87 -11.64
C TRP A 60 -7.32 -15.04 -10.15
N PRO A 61 -6.71 -14.21 -9.28
CA PRO A 61 -6.96 -14.28 -7.84
C PRO A 61 -8.40 -13.86 -7.54
N ARG A 62 -9.08 -14.59 -6.65
CA ARG A 62 -10.42 -14.24 -6.17
C ARG A 62 -10.39 -13.94 -4.67
N PRO A 63 -11.24 -13.02 -4.19
CA PRO A 63 -11.44 -12.84 -2.76
C PRO A 63 -11.99 -14.13 -2.16
N PHE A 64 -11.35 -14.59 -1.09
CA PHE A 64 -11.80 -15.75 -0.35
C PHE A 64 -13.08 -15.40 0.43
N GLY A 65 -14.12 -16.24 0.27
CA GLY A 65 -15.43 -16.03 0.85
C GLY A 65 -15.61 -16.76 2.19
N VAL A 66 -15.85 -15.97 3.24
CA VAL A 66 -16.65 -16.23 4.46
C VAL A 66 -16.35 -17.52 5.24
N GLY A 67 -15.69 -17.38 6.40
CA GLY A 67 -15.86 -18.16 7.65
C GLY A 67 -15.77 -19.70 7.64
N SER A 68 -16.59 -20.38 6.84
CA SER A 68 -16.65 -21.85 6.75
C SER A 68 -15.42 -22.44 6.04
N THR A 69 -14.85 -21.70 5.11
CA THR A 69 -13.77 -22.16 4.24
C THR A 69 -12.43 -22.26 4.99
N THR A 70 -12.19 -21.41 5.99
CA THR A 70 -11.03 -21.49 6.89
C THR A 70 -11.03 -22.76 7.74
N MET A 71 -12.22 -23.20 8.20
CA MET A 71 -12.40 -24.47 8.91
C MET A 71 -12.13 -25.67 7.98
N GLY A 72 -12.54 -25.56 6.71
CA GLY A 72 -12.25 -26.55 5.67
C GLY A 72 -10.76 -26.77 5.45
N ILE A 73 -9.96 -25.70 5.38
CA ILE A 73 -8.51 -25.80 5.14
C ILE A 73 -7.80 -26.46 6.32
N THR A 74 -8.15 -26.09 7.55
CA THR A 74 -7.58 -26.72 8.75
C THR A 74 -7.92 -28.20 8.81
N ARG A 75 -9.17 -28.56 8.51
CA ARG A 75 -9.60 -29.96 8.44
C ARG A 75 -8.86 -30.74 7.36
N TYR A 76 -8.75 -30.18 6.16
CA TYR A 76 -8.04 -30.78 5.04
C TYR A 76 -6.55 -31.00 5.34
N ASN A 77 -5.90 -30.04 6.00
CA ASN A 77 -4.51 -30.17 6.46
C ASN A 77 -4.32 -31.34 7.43
N ASN A 78 -5.26 -31.52 8.36
CA ASN A 78 -5.20 -32.62 9.34
C ASN A 78 -5.46 -33.99 8.70
N GLU A 79 -6.41 -34.09 7.78
CA GLU A 79 -6.79 -35.35 7.11
C GLU A 79 -5.71 -35.81 6.11
N ASN A 80 -5.09 -34.87 5.40
CA ASN A 80 -4.19 -35.18 4.29
C ASN A 80 -2.71 -34.94 4.59
N GLY A 81 -2.36 -34.43 5.79
CA GLY A 81 -0.98 -34.09 6.14
C GLY A 81 -0.40 -32.95 5.30
N THR A 82 -1.24 -32.14 4.66
CA THR A 82 -0.83 -30.93 3.92
C THR A 82 -0.64 -29.76 4.87
N LYS A 83 0.12 -28.76 4.42
CA LYS A 83 0.25 -27.49 5.15
C LYS A 83 -0.10 -26.33 4.24
N ILE A 84 -1.39 -26.02 4.17
CA ILE A 84 -1.96 -24.88 3.45
C ILE A 84 -2.21 -23.77 4.47
N LEU A 85 -1.61 -22.60 4.26
CA LEU A 85 -1.79 -21.42 5.11
C LEU A 85 -2.49 -20.31 4.33
N ILE A 86 -3.48 -19.69 4.95
CA ILE A 86 -3.98 -18.39 4.51
C ILE A 86 -3.07 -17.34 5.13
N MET A 87 -2.49 -16.49 4.31
CA MET A 87 -1.71 -15.35 4.77
C MET A 87 -2.40 -14.07 4.33
N GLN A 88 -2.38 -13.08 5.22
CA GLN A 88 -2.86 -11.74 4.93
C GLN A 88 -1.66 -10.81 5.00
N GLU A 89 -1.34 -10.15 3.89
CA GLU A 89 -0.30 -9.14 3.82
C GLU A 89 -0.93 -7.79 3.51
N GLN A 90 -0.38 -6.72 4.09
CA GLN A 90 -0.75 -5.38 3.65
C GLN A 90 -0.41 -5.24 2.16
N THR A 91 -1.29 -4.60 1.40
CA THR A 91 -1.02 -4.35 -0.01
C THR A 91 0.27 -3.52 -0.15
N THR A 92 1.00 -3.67 -1.25
CA THR A 92 2.24 -2.88 -1.50
C THR A 92 2.00 -1.37 -1.33
N ARG A 93 0.83 -0.90 -1.80
CA ARG A 93 0.37 0.48 -1.61
C ARG A 93 0.26 0.85 -0.13
N GLN A 94 -0.32 -0.03 0.67
CA GLN A 94 -0.53 0.15 2.09
C GLN A 94 0.79 0.17 2.88
N THR A 95 1.73 -0.72 2.56
CA THR A 95 3.08 -0.68 3.14
C THR A 95 3.84 0.57 2.76
N ASP A 96 3.70 1.02 1.51
CA ASP A 96 4.40 2.20 1.01
C ASP A 96 3.84 3.50 1.60
N LEU A 97 2.52 3.64 1.74
CA LEU A 97 1.93 4.78 2.45
C LEU A 97 2.42 4.86 3.90
N ASN A 98 2.54 3.73 4.60
CA ASN A 98 3.06 3.69 5.96
C ASN A 98 4.54 4.12 6.02
N ARG A 99 5.36 3.67 5.07
CA ARG A 99 6.77 4.09 4.96
C ARG A 99 6.87 5.58 4.65
N LEU A 100 6.03 6.10 3.76
CA LEU A 100 5.99 7.51 3.43
C LEU A 100 5.58 8.38 4.64
N CYS A 101 4.57 7.95 5.42
CA CYS A 101 4.22 8.62 6.68
C CYS A 101 5.40 8.68 7.67
N LEU A 102 6.18 7.61 7.76
CA LEU A 102 7.36 7.56 8.63
C LEU A 102 8.45 8.51 8.16
N LEU A 103 8.73 8.55 6.86
CA LEU A 103 9.69 9.48 6.28
C LEU A 103 9.29 10.93 6.52
N LEU A 104 8.03 11.28 6.27
CA LEU A 104 7.53 12.63 6.51
C LEU A 104 7.63 13.01 7.99
N ARG A 105 7.37 12.09 8.90
CA ARG A 105 7.54 12.33 10.34
C ARG A 105 9.00 12.61 10.71
N ILE A 106 9.95 11.92 10.09
CA ILE A 106 11.39 12.15 10.31
C ILE A 106 11.77 13.53 9.78
N GLN A 107 11.40 13.83 8.53
CA GLN A 107 11.69 15.12 7.90
C GLN A 107 11.10 16.30 8.68
N ILE A 108 9.84 16.21 9.13
CA ILE A 108 9.25 17.26 9.97
C ILE A 108 10.09 17.44 11.24
N LYS A 109 10.48 16.37 11.93
CA LYS A 109 11.30 16.48 13.14
C LYS A 109 12.66 17.13 12.86
N GLU A 110 13.31 16.78 11.74
CA GLU A 110 14.57 17.40 11.32
C GLU A 110 14.41 18.90 11.08
N CYS A 111 13.31 19.35 10.45
CA CYS A 111 13.03 20.77 10.26
C CYS A 111 12.99 21.53 11.60
N TYR A 112 12.30 20.97 12.61
CA TYR A 112 12.23 21.60 13.94
C TYR A 112 13.57 21.53 14.69
N GLN A 113 14.35 20.45 14.49
CA GLN A 113 15.69 20.35 15.07
C GLN A 113 16.64 21.40 14.48
N ASN A 114 16.62 21.59 13.15
CA ASN A 114 17.40 22.61 12.45
C ASN A 114 17.03 24.02 12.93
N ALA A 115 15.73 24.29 13.09
CA ALA A 115 15.22 25.54 13.64
C ALA A 115 15.40 25.69 15.18
N LYS A 116 16.00 24.69 15.86
CA LYS A 116 16.18 24.63 17.32
C LYS A 116 14.88 24.81 18.12
N LYS A 117 13.77 24.34 17.58
CA LYS A 117 12.42 24.42 18.17
C LYS A 117 11.92 23.06 18.60
N ARG A 118 10.92 23.04 19.50
CA ARG A 118 10.26 21.79 19.90
C ARG A 118 9.31 21.36 18.79
N ALA A 119 9.53 20.16 18.26
CA ALA A 119 8.64 19.57 17.26
C ALA A 119 7.25 19.30 17.86
N PRO A 120 6.17 19.52 17.10
CA PRO A 120 4.83 19.13 17.50
C PRO A 120 4.73 17.61 17.61
N GLU A 121 3.75 17.13 18.37
CA GLU A 121 3.47 15.71 18.44
C GLU A 121 2.90 15.21 17.10
N ILE A 122 3.60 14.26 16.47
CA ILE A 122 3.20 13.64 15.20
C ILE A 122 2.82 12.19 15.44
N ARG A 123 1.57 11.84 15.15
CA ARG A 123 1.00 10.50 15.23
C ARG A 123 0.69 9.98 13.83
N ILE A 124 0.83 8.67 13.64
CA ILE A 124 0.44 8.01 12.39
C ILE A 124 -0.76 7.11 12.72
N ARG A 125 -1.88 7.35 12.05
CA ARG A 125 -3.13 6.60 12.24
C ARG A 125 -3.73 6.28 10.88
N HIS A 126 -4.01 5.00 10.63
CA HIS A 126 -4.63 4.55 9.38
C HIS A 126 -3.98 5.19 8.13
N ASN A 127 -2.64 5.20 8.08
CA ASN A 127 -1.84 5.72 6.96
C ASN A 127 -1.96 7.21 6.71
N LYS A 128 -2.43 7.94 7.73
CA LYS A 128 -2.49 9.38 7.72
C LYS A 128 -1.55 9.93 8.78
N VAL A 129 -0.98 11.07 8.47
CA VAL A 129 -0.11 11.82 9.37
C VAL A 129 -0.99 12.81 10.13
N GLU A 130 -1.06 12.65 11.44
CA GLU A 130 -1.73 13.57 12.35
C GLU A 130 -0.68 14.44 13.02
N ILE A 131 -0.74 15.75 12.75
CA ILE A 131 0.13 16.75 13.34
C ILE A 131 -0.70 17.52 14.36
N ASN A 132 -0.30 17.46 15.63
CA ASN A 132 -1.03 18.15 16.69
C ASN A 132 -1.08 19.66 16.44
N GLY A 133 -2.27 20.25 16.51
CA GLY A 133 -2.52 21.67 16.23
C GLY A 133 -2.75 22.02 14.75
N VAL A 134 -2.66 21.06 13.83
CA VAL A 134 -2.84 21.30 12.38
C VAL A 134 -3.95 20.43 11.81
N GLY A 135 -3.93 19.14 12.10
CA GLY A 135 -4.93 18.17 11.62
C GLY A 135 -4.33 16.88 11.10
N THR A 136 -5.16 16.11 10.39
CA THR A 136 -4.82 14.80 9.84
C THR A 136 -4.78 14.87 8.31
N TYR A 137 -3.67 14.42 7.73
CA TYR A 137 -3.40 14.52 6.31
C TYR A 137 -3.05 13.16 5.70
N ASP A 138 -3.49 12.96 4.46
CA ASP A 138 -2.89 11.96 3.59
C ASP A 138 -1.41 12.31 3.33
N PRO A 139 -0.48 11.35 3.36
CA PRO A 139 0.95 11.64 3.23
C PRO A 139 1.31 12.28 1.89
N VAL A 140 0.67 11.89 0.78
CA VAL A 140 0.96 12.48 -0.53
C VAL A 140 0.43 13.92 -0.59
N VAL A 141 -0.78 14.13 -0.09
CA VAL A 141 -1.36 15.49 0.04
C VAL A 141 -0.47 16.38 0.91
N LEU A 142 0.08 15.83 2.00
CA LEU A 142 0.97 16.55 2.89
C LEU A 142 2.27 16.97 2.20
N CYS A 143 2.89 16.07 1.41
CA CYS A 143 4.06 16.42 0.58
C CYS A 143 3.77 17.61 -0.32
N HIS A 144 2.64 17.58 -1.03
CA HIS A 144 2.25 18.65 -1.95
C HIS A 144 1.98 19.98 -1.23
N ARG A 145 1.27 19.96 -0.09
CA ARG A 145 0.98 21.18 0.68
C ARG A 145 2.22 21.80 1.32
N LEU A 146 3.20 20.98 1.72
CA LEU A 146 4.48 21.45 2.23
C LEU A 146 5.46 21.87 1.11
N LYS A 147 5.14 21.50 -0.14
CA LYS A 147 6.01 21.64 -1.33
C LYS A 147 7.35 20.91 -1.14
N TRP A 148 7.30 19.76 -0.48
CA TRP A 148 8.48 18.94 -0.23
C TRP A 148 8.67 17.92 -1.34
N LYS A 149 9.90 17.83 -1.80
CA LYS A 149 10.36 16.71 -2.62
C LYS A 149 10.97 15.68 -1.68
N VAL A 150 10.69 14.40 -1.94
CA VAL A 150 11.17 13.28 -1.12
C VAL A 150 12.15 12.45 -1.97
N PRO A 151 13.38 12.93 -2.22
CA PRO A 151 14.33 12.21 -3.08
C PRO A 151 14.80 10.88 -2.49
N GLU A 152 14.71 10.73 -1.16
CA GLU A 152 15.00 9.49 -0.44
C GLU A 152 13.88 8.43 -0.56
N TRP A 153 12.78 8.79 -1.24
CA TRP A 153 11.69 7.86 -1.49
C TRP A 153 12.03 6.93 -2.66
N HIS A 154 12.09 5.64 -2.35
CA HIS A 154 12.37 4.57 -3.33
C HIS A 154 11.20 3.59 -3.51
N GLY A 155 10.00 3.93 -3.01
CA GLY A 155 8.81 3.10 -3.15
C GLY A 155 7.97 3.49 -4.37
N THR A 156 6.70 3.06 -4.36
CA THR A 156 5.72 3.40 -5.41
C THR A 156 5.66 4.92 -5.64
N PRO A 157 5.68 5.43 -6.90
CA PRO A 157 5.62 6.87 -7.18
C PRO A 157 4.48 7.57 -6.46
N LEU A 158 4.71 8.81 -6.02
CA LEU A 158 3.72 9.58 -5.23
C LEU A 158 2.39 9.71 -5.97
N GLU A 159 2.43 9.89 -7.29
CA GLU A 159 1.28 9.98 -8.19
C GLU A 159 0.45 8.69 -8.17
N GLU A 160 1.09 7.53 -8.05
CA GLU A 160 0.41 6.24 -7.96
C GLU A 160 -0.16 5.98 -6.56
N LEU A 161 0.45 6.56 -5.53
CA LEU A 161 -0.05 6.49 -4.15
C LEU A 161 -1.27 7.39 -3.90
N MET A 162 -1.45 8.46 -4.70
CA MET A 162 -2.61 9.36 -4.60
C MET A 162 -3.93 8.61 -4.73
N ASP A 163 -4.90 9.03 -3.92
CA ASP A 163 -6.26 8.52 -4.03
C ASP A 163 -6.89 8.88 -5.38
N LEU A 164 -7.68 7.92 -5.91
CA LEU A 164 -8.36 8.04 -7.20
C LEU A 164 -9.22 9.31 -7.30
N ARG A 165 -9.83 9.73 -6.19
CA ARG A 165 -10.59 10.98 -6.13
C ARG A 165 -9.69 12.19 -6.33
N SER A 166 -8.60 12.27 -5.57
CA SER A 166 -7.63 13.36 -5.66
C SER A 166 -6.97 13.40 -7.04
N LYS A 167 -6.71 12.25 -7.66
CA LYS A 167 -6.24 12.13 -9.05
C LYS A 167 -7.24 12.73 -10.05
N LYS A 168 -8.52 12.37 -9.96
CA LYS A 168 -9.58 12.94 -10.80
C LYS A 168 -9.73 14.45 -10.62
N GLU A 169 -9.62 14.93 -9.38
CA GLU A 169 -9.67 16.37 -9.07
C GLU A 169 -8.43 17.10 -9.61
N GLN A 170 -7.26 16.46 -9.62
CA GLN A 170 -6.02 17.00 -10.19
C GLN A 170 -6.08 17.05 -11.73
N GLU A 171 -6.54 15.97 -12.36
CA GLU A 171 -6.75 15.89 -13.81
C GLU A 171 -7.81 16.88 -14.30
N ALA A 172 -8.84 17.13 -13.49
CA ALA A 172 -9.87 18.14 -13.74
C ALA A 172 -9.41 19.58 -13.42
N GLY A 173 -8.19 19.78 -12.91
CA GLY A 173 -7.66 21.09 -12.53
C GLY A 173 -8.38 21.75 -11.33
N SER A 174 -9.22 20.99 -10.61
CA SER A 174 -10.03 21.48 -9.49
C SER A 174 -9.37 21.25 -8.12
N LEU A 175 -8.24 20.52 -8.08
CA LEU A 175 -7.54 20.23 -6.83
C LEU A 175 -6.80 21.47 -6.30
N VAL A 176 -7.47 22.23 -5.44
CA VAL A 176 -6.87 23.37 -4.73
C VAL A 176 -6.23 22.87 -3.43
N LEU A 177 -4.95 22.49 -3.49
CA LEU A 177 -4.15 22.25 -2.30
C LEU A 177 -3.53 23.55 -1.82
N GLY A 178 -4.07 24.13 -0.75
CA GLY A 178 -3.47 25.30 -0.09
C GLY A 178 -2.17 24.94 0.61
N ASP A 179 -1.23 25.89 0.62
CA ASP A 179 0.05 25.76 1.33
C ASP A 179 -0.17 25.49 2.82
N LEU A 180 0.61 24.56 3.38
CA LEU A 180 0.58 24.27 4.80
C LEU A 180 1.80 24.86 5.50
N ALA A 181 1.55 25.72 6.48
CA ALA A 181 2.57 26.17 7.42
C ALA A 181 2.60 25.23 8.63
N LEU A 182 3.78 24.71 8.94
CA LEU A 182 4.04 23.94 10.15
C LEU A 182 4.01 24.86 11.38
N PRO A 183 3.35 24.45 12.49
CA PRO A 183 3.08 25.30 13.64
C PRO A 183 4.36 25.68 14.41
N GLY A 184 4.63 26.97 14.52
CA GLY A 184 5.80 27.48 15.24
C GLY A 184 7.07 27.63 14.39
N LEU A 185 7.04 27.20 13.12
CA LEU A 185 8.08 27.54 12.13
C LEU A 185 7.69 28.82 11.38
N THR A 186 8.65 29.72 11.16
CA THR A 186 8.45 30.91 10.34
C THR A 186 8.43 30.55 8.85
N ALA A 187 7.88 31.42 8.02
CA ALA A 187 7.87 31.23 6.57
C ALA A 187 9.30 31.14 5.98
N GLU A 188 10.26 31.82 6.61
CA GLU A 188 11.68 31.83 6.23
C GLU A 188 12.34 30.48 6.54
N GLU A 189 12.14 29.94 7.74
CA GLU A 189 12.68 28.61 8.12
C GLU A 189 12.12 27.49 7.23
N GLN A 190 10.87 27.60 6.81
CA GLN A 190 10.26 26.66 5.85
C GLN A 190 10.81 26.86 4.44
N ALA A 191 11.14 28.09 4.04
CA ALA A 191 11.75 28.37 2.74
C ALA A 191 13.20 27.89 2.67
N GLU A 192 13.98 28.05 3.75
CA GLU A 192 15.34 27.54 3.85
C GLU A 192 15.38 26.01 3.72
N GLU A 193 14.48 25.29 4.39
CA GLU A 193 14.42 23.84 4.27
C GLU A 193 13.99 23.39 2.86
N ARG A 194 13.04 24.10 2.21
CA ARG A 194 12.70 23.85 0.80
C ARG A 194 13.91 24.03 -0.11
N MET A 195 14.75 25.03 0.14
CA MET A 195 15.99 25.25 -0.62
C MET A 195 17.04 24.17 -0.32
N LEU A 196 17.17 23.75 0.94
CA LEU A 196 18.08 22.67 1.34
C LEU A 196 17.73 21.35 0.63
N GLN A 197 16.44 21.05 0.53
CA GLN A 197 15.93 19.87 -0.17
C GLN A 197 16.13 19.95 -1.69
N ALA A 198 15.90 21.12 -2.30
CA ALA A 198 16.19 21.34 -3.72
C ALA A 198 17.69 21.16 -4.04
N ASN A 199 18.58 21.60 -3.14
CA ASN A 199 20.03 21.42 -3.32
C ASN A 199 20.47 19.96 -3.18
N LYS A 200 19.85 19.16 -2.30
CA LYS A 200 20.10 17.71 -2.20
C LYS A 200 19.77 16.98 -3.50
N GLU A 201 18.71 17.38 -4.19
CA GLU A 201 18.29 16.83 -5.49
C GLU A 201 19.32 17.14 -6.60
N THR A 202 19.80 18.38 -6.67
CA THR A 202 20.82 18.79 -7.64
C THR A 202 22.13 18.00 -7.45
N LEU A 203 22.53 17.74 -6.21
CA LEU A 203 23.72 16.96 -5.89
C LEU A 203 23.57 15.47 -6.29
N GLN A 204 22.41 14.86 -6.10
CA GLN A 204 22.16 13.47 -6.53
C GLN A 204 22.15 13.33 -8.06
N LEU A 205 21.52 14.27 -8.78
CA LEU A 205 21.52 14.26 -10.24
C LEU A 205 22.94 14.36 -10.81
N THR A 206 23.80 15.17 -10.19
CA THR A 206 25.20 15.35 -10.64
C THR A 206 26.04 14.08 -10.45
N ILE A 207 25.78 13.30 -9.40
CA ILE A 207 26.48 12.03 -9.10
C ILE A 207 26.02 10.89 -10.00
N THR A 208 24.77 10.92 -10.49
CA THR A 208 24.21 9.85 -11.35
C THR A 208 24.52 10.06 -12.85
N SER A 209 25.07 11.22 -13.21
CA SER A 209 25.46 11.58 -14.58
C SER A 209 26.98 11.47 -14.86
N GLN A 210 27.75 10.86 -13.95
CA GLN A 210 29.14 10.44 -14.16
C GLN A 210 29.22 8.91 -14.22
#